data_AF-A0A6P6WCP7-F1
#
_entry.id   AF-A0A6P6WCP7-F1
#
_cell.length_a   1.000
_cell.length_b   1.000
_cell.length_c   1.000
_cell.angle_alpha   90.00
_cell.angle_beta   90.00
_cell.angle_gamma   90.00
#
_symmetry.space_group_name_H-M   'P 1'
#
loop_
_entity.id
_entity.type
_entity.pdbx_description
1 polymer ?
#
loop_
_entity_poly.entity_id
_entity_poly.type
_entity_poly.pdbx_seq_one_letter_code
_entity_poly.pdbx_strand_id
1 'polypeptide(L)'
;MMQVIERHRLCSEDIGRQDKHPPHLTQRENHTHAMLAEEIKEKTAELRHLKGEELVGLSMEDLVKLEKLVEAGLSRIAKTKGDKFMKEIGILKKKEALLKEENAKLRQKVAGTSEDETPLLEQGISSESVTRLSDQAGSCPQDLNNSDTFLQLGLPCPN
;
A
#
# COMPACT_ATOMS: atom_id res chain seq x y z
N MET A 1 45.06 -18.26 44.97
CA MET A 1 43.94 -17.30 44.83
C MET A 1 44.42 -15.91 44.44
N MET A 2 45.43 -15.34 45.13
CA MET A 2 45.98 -14.01 44.84
C MET A 2 46.50 -13.82 43.40
N GLN A 3 47.23 -14.80 42.85
CA GLN A 3 47.72 -14.76 41.47
C GLN A 3 46.64 -14.79 40.39
N VAL A 4 45.42 -15.25 40.72
CA VAL A 4 44.29 -15.25 39.78
C VAL A 4 43.65 -13.86 39.74
N ILE A 5 43.53 -13.21 40.91
CA ILE A 5 43.04 -11.84 41.04
C ILE A 5 44.00 -10.86 40.35
N GLU A 6 45.30 -11.08 40.50
CA GLU A 6 46.33 -10.25 39.87
C GLU A 6 46.34 -10.40 38.35
N ARG A 7 46.23 -11.62 37.83
CA ARG A 7 46.04 -11.85 36.38
C ARG A 7 44.75 -11.25 35.85
N HIS A 8 43.65 -11.33 36.59
CA HIS A 8 42.40 -10.68 36.21
C HIS A 8 42.54 -9.15 36.19
N ARG A 9 43.24 -8.54 37.15
CA ARG A 9 43.53 -7.10 37.16
C ARG A 9 44.35 -6.67 35.94
N LEU A 10 45.42 -7.41 35.63
CA LEU A 10 46.27 -7.11 34.48
C LEU A 10 45.52 -7.26 33.15
N CYS A 11 44.70 -8.30 32.99
CA CYS A 11 43.85 -8.45 31.79
C CYS A 11 42.72 -7.41 31.76
N SER A 12 42.13 -7.03 32.90
CA SER A 12 41.06 -6.03 32.97
C SER A 12 41.55 -4.62 32.61
N GLU A 13 42.76 -4.27 33.06
CA GLU A 13 43.42 -3.03 32.65
C GLU A 13 43.86 -3.05 31.18
N ASP A 14 44.17 -4.21 30.62
CA ASP A 14 44.55 -4.35 29.20
C ASP A 14 43.33 -4.31 28.26
N ILE A 15 42.22 -4.94 28.66
CA ILE A 15 40.92 -4.88 27.96
C ILE A 15 40.36 -3.45 28.00
N GLY A 16 40.45 -2.75 29.14
CA GLY A 16 40.06 -1.33 29.24
C GLY A 16 40.94 -0.36 28.44
N ARG A 17 42.12 -0.82 27.96
CA ARG A 17 42.98 -0.09 27.02
C ARG A 17 42.74 -0.50 25.56
N GLN A 18 42.37 -1.76 25.31
CA GLN A 18 42.06 -2.28 23.97
C GLN A 18 40.68 -1.84 23.44
N ASP A 19 39.74 -1.49 24.31
CA ASP A 19 38.43 -0.94 23.91
C ASP A 19 38.53 0.50 23.36
N LYS A 20 39.72 1.09 23.39
CA LYS A 20 40.02 2.34 22.68
C LYS A 20 40.36 1.97 21.25
N HIS A 21 39.34 1.84 20.42
CA HIS A 21 39.51 1.86 18.97
C HIS A 21 40.49 3.00 18.62
N PRO A 22 41.55 2.76 17.82
CA PRO A 22 42.57 3.76 17.55
C PRO A 22 41.94 5.12 17.26
N PRO A 23 42.37 6.23 17.89
CA PRO A 23 41.70 7.53 17.74
C PRO A 23 41.49 7.92 16.28
N HIS A 24 42.40 7.51 15.40
CA HIS A 24 42.34 7.70 13.96
C HIS A 24 41.23 6.87 13.27
N LEU A 25 40.96 5.64 13.72
CA LEU A 25 39.86 4.83 13.19
C LEU A 25 38.51 5.38 13.66
N THR A 26 38.36 5.73 14.93
CA THR A 26 37.14 6.37 15.44
C THR A 26 36.89 7.74 14.79
N GLN A 27 37.93 8.54 14.56
CA GLN A 27 37.80 9.82 13.86
C GLN A 27 37.37 9.63 12.40
N ARG A 28 37.91 8.62 11.72
CA ARG A 28 37.49 8.25 10.36
C ARG A 28 36.03 7.79 10.33
N GLU A 29 35.63 6.93 11.26
CA GLU A 29 34.25 6.45 11.39
C GLU A 29 33.28 7.60 11.66
N ASN A 30 33.63 8.51 12.58
CA ASN A 30 32.85 9.71 12.87
C ASN A 30 32.75 10.63 11.65
N HIS A 31 33.84 10.80 10.88
CA HIS A 31 33.82 11.56 9.65
C HIS A 31 32.89 10.92 8.60
N THR A 32 32.98 9.61 8.40
CA THR A 32 32.08 8.89 7.48
C THR A 32 30.63 8.97 7.92
N HIS A 33 30.37 8.86 9.23
CA HIS A 33 29.03 9.00 9.77
C HIS A 33 28.48 10.41 9.56
N ALA A 34 29.28 11.45 9.78
CA ALA A 34 28.88 12.84 9.52
C ALA A 34 28.57 13.07 8.02
N MET A 35 29.38 12.51 7.12
CA MET A 35 29.11 12.59 5.68
C MET A 35 27.80 11.91 5.29
N LEU A 36 27.56 10.68 5.76
CA LEU A 36 26.33 9.95 5.49
C LEU A 36 25.10 10.65 6.09
N ALA A 37 25.24 11.24 7.28
CA ALA A 37 24.17 11.99 7.91
C ALA A 37 23.78 13.25 7.10
N GLU A 38 24.76 13.96 6.53
CA GLU A 38 24.48 15.10 5.65
C GLU A 38 23.83 14.64 4.33
N GLU A 39 24.31 13.55 3.72
CA GLU A 39 23.69 12.98 2.51
C GLU A 39 22.23 12.58 2.76
N ILE A 40 21.94 11.94 3.91
CA ILE A 40 20.56 11.60 4.29
C ILE A 40 19.71 12.87 4.41
N LYS A 41 20.25 13.91 5.05
CA LYS A 41 19.54 15.18 5.21
C LYS A 41 19.24 15.85 3.86
N GLU A 42 20.21 15.89 2.97
CA GLU A 42 20.06 16.40 1.60
C GLU A 42 19.01 15.60 0.82
N LYS A 43 19.12 14.27 0.81
CA LYS A 43 18.16 13.38 0.12
C LYS A 43 16.76 13.49 0.69
N THR A 44 16.63 13.67 2.00
CA THR A 44 15.33 13.87 2.64
C THR A 44 14.71 15.21 2.21
N ALA A 45 15.51 16.28 2.09
CA ALA A 45 15.04 17.56 1.56
C ALA A 45 14.63 17.45 0.08
N GLU A 46 15.43 16.78 -0.76
CA GLU A 46 15.07 16.50 -2.16
C GLU A 46 13.72 15.76 -2.26
N LEU A 47 13.48 14.77 -1.41
CA LEU A 47 12.21 14.04 -1.37
C LEU A 47 11.02 14.93 -0.98
N ARG A 48 11.21 15.88 -0.05
CA ARG A 48 10.18 16.86 0.31
C ARG A 48 9.88 17.79 -0.86
N HIS A 49 10.91 18.29 -1.56
CA HIS A 49 10.71 19.09 -2.78
C HIS A 49 9.93 18.32 -3.84
N LEU A 50 10.26 17.04 -4.09
CA LEU A 50 9.52 16.19 -5.04
C LEU A 50 8.04 15.98 -4.66
N LYS A 51 7.70 16.12 -3.37
CA LYS A 51 6.31 16.11 -2.88
C LYS A 51 5.61 17.47 -2.96
N GLY A 52 6.33 18.52 -3.35
CA GLY A 52 5.82 19.90 -3.34
C GLY A 52 5.91 20.58 -1.97
N GLU A 53 6.70 20.04 -1.05
CA GLU A 53 6.93 20.59 0.29
C GLU A 53 8.22 21.43 0.29
N GLU A 54 8.35 22.39 1.23
CA GLU A 54 9.58 23.19 1.45
C GLU A 54 10.16 23.89 0.20
N LEU A 55 9.30 24.30 -0.75
CA LEU A 55 9.73 24.95 -2.00
C LEU A 55 10.28 26.37 -1.83
N VAL A 56 10.06 26.97 -0.65
CA VAL A 56 10.52 28.33 -0.35
C VAL A 56 12.05 28.34 -0.29
N GLY A 57 12.67 29.17 -1.13
CA GLY A 57 14.14 29.29 -1.21
C GLY A 57 14.74 28.62 -2.46
N LEU A 58 13.95 27.87 -3.23
CA LEU A 58 14.37 27.40 -4.55
C LEU A 58 14.31 28.54 -5.57
N SER A 59 15.28 28.54 -6.50
CA SER A 59 15.26 29.43 -7.65
C SER A 59 14.14 29.06 -8.63
N MET A 60 13.75 30.00 -9.50
CA MET A 60 12.79 29.71 -10.56
C MET A 60 13.30 28.60 -11.48
N GLU A 61 14.58 28.60 -11.80
CA GLU A 61 15.23 27.56 -12.60
C GLU A 61 15.11 26.18 -11.96
N ASP A 62 15.30 26.09 -10.64
CA ASP A 62 15.22 24.82 -9.92
C ASP A 62 13.78 24.32 -9.78
N LEU A 63 12.82 25.23 -9.59
CA LEU A 63 11.39 24.91 -9.61
C LEU A 63 10.96 24.35 -10.97
N VAL A 64 11.40 24.95 -12.08
CA VAL A 64 11.11 24.46 -13.44
C VAL A 64 11.75 23.09 -13.69
N LYS A 65 12.96 22.83 -13.20
CA LYS A 65 13.59 21.50 -13.30
C LYS A 65 12.80 20.47 -12.49
N LEU A 66 12.39 20.83 -11.29
CA LEU A 66 11.62 19.97 -10.39
C LEU A 66 10.27 19.59 -11.02
N GLU A 67 9.55 20.56 -11.55
CA GLU A 67 8.27 20.35 -12.25
C GLU A 67 8.44 19.37 -13.41
N LYS A 68 9.40 19.61 -14.30
CA LYS A 68 9.69 18.72 -15.44
C LYS A 68 10.01 17.29 -15.00
N LEU A 69 10.77 17.14 -13.91
CA LEU A 69 11.15 15.84 -13.38
C LEU A 69 9.92 15.07 -12.86
N VAL A 70 9.08 15.75 -12.08
CA VAL A 70 7.84 15.20 -11.52
C VAL A 70 6.86 14.84 -12.65
N GLU A 71 6.62 15.75 -13.59
CA GLU A 71 5.74 15.54 -14.73
C GLU A 71 6.19 14.33 -15.57
N ALA A 72 7.48 14.24 -15.90
CA ALA A 72 8.02 13.11 -16.64
C ALA A 72 7.85 11.78 -15.87
N GLY A 73 8.05 11.79 -14.56
CA GLY A 73 7.82 10.64 -13.69
C GLY A 73 6.36 10.19 -13.69
N LEU A 74 5.44 11.12 -13.47
CA LEU A 74 4.00 10.86 -13.47
C LEU A 74 3.51 10.35 -14.82
N SER A 75 3.98 10.94 -15.93
CA SER A 75 3.66 10.51 -17.28
C SER A 75 4.08 9.05 -17.53
N ARG A 76 5.30 8.65 -17.13
CA ARG A 76 5.76 7.26 -17.22
C ARG A 76 4.92 6.30 -16.38
N ILE A 77 4.54 6.69 -15.16
CA ILE A 77 3.71 5.88 -14.28
C ILE A 77 2.32 5.71 -14.87
N ALA A 78 1.71 6.80 -15.34
CA ALA A 78 0.38 6.80 -15.95
C ALA A 78 0.34 5.90 -17.18
N LYS A 79 1.33 6.02 -18.08
CA LYS A 79 1.47 5.13 -19.25
C LYS A 79 1.57 3.66 -18.83
N THR A 80 2.47 3.35 -17.90
CA THR A 80 2.69 1.97 -17.44
C THR A 80 1.44 1.37 -16.81
N LYS A 81 0.71 2.15 -15.98
CA LYS A 81 -0.55 1.71 -15.38
C LYS A 81 -1.64 1.53 -16.45
N GLY A 82 -1.74 2.46 -17.39
CA GLY A 82 -2.66 2.38 -18.52
C GLY A 82 -2.45 1.13 -19.37
N ASP A 83 -1.21 0.83 -19.73
CA ASP A 83 -0.85 -0.37 -20.49
C ASP A 83 -1.24 -1.65 -19.74
N LYS A 84 -1.00 -1.71 -18.42
CA LYS A 84 -1.43 -2.84 -17.58
C LYS A 84 -2.95 -3.00 -17.56
N PHE A 85 -3.70 -1.91 -17.38
CA PHE A 85 -5.16 -1.96 -17.37
C PHE A 85 -5.73 -2.36 -18.74
N MET A 86 -5.21 -1.80 -19.82
CA MET A 86 -5.64 -2.16 -21.19
C MET A 86 -5.39 -3.63 -21.50
N LYS A 87 -4.25 -4.18 -21.04
CA LYS A 87 -3.96 -5.60 -21.16
C LYS A 87 -4.99 -6.46 -20.42
N GLU A 88 -5.29 -6.12 -19.17
CA GLU A 88 -6.26 -6.86 -18.35
C GLU A 88 -7.67 -6.79 -18.95
N ILE A 89 -8.10 -5.60 -19.39
CA ILE A 89 -9.37 -5.42 -20.11
C ILE A 89 -9.42 -6.32 -21.35
N GLY A 90 -8.32 -6.41 -22.11
CA GLY A 90 -8.23 -7.28 -23.28
C GLY A 90 -8.41 -8.76 -22.94
N ILE A 91 -7.78 -9.23 -21.86
CA ILE A 91 -7.91 -10.61 -21.37
C ILE A 91 -9.36 -10.90 -20.96
N LEU A 92 -9.97 -10.00 -20.19
CA LEU A 92 -11.34 -10.14 -19.70
C LEU A 92 -12.35 -10.14 -20.85
N LYS A 93 -12.21 -9.24 -21.84
CA LYS A 93 -13.08 -9.23 -23.03
C LYS A 93 -12.99 -10.52 -23.83
N LYS A 94 -11.79 -11.10 -23.96
CA LYS A 94 -11.62 -12.41 -24.63
C LYS A 94 -12.33 -13.52 -23.85
N LYS A 95 -12.20 -13.53 -22.53
CA LYS A 95 -12.89 -14.49 -21.66
C LYS A 95 -14.41 -14.34 -21.74
N GLU A 96 -14.92 -13.11 -21.74
CA GLU A 96 -16.33 -12.80 -21.91
C GLU A 96 -16.88 -13.36 -23.21
N ALA A 97 -16.16 -13.18 -24.32
CA ALA A 97 -16.56 -13.70 -25.63
C ALA A 97 -16.64 -15.24 -25.66
N LEU A 98 -15.62 -15.91 -25.11
CA LEU A 98 -15.59 -17.38 -25.03
C LEU A 98 -16.74 -17.92 -24.17
N LEU A 99 -17.00 -17.30 -23.02
CA LEU A 99 -18.09 -17.71 -22.13
C LEU A 99 -19.46 -17.48 -22.78
N LYS A 100 -19.65 -16.37 -23.50
CA LYS A 100 -20.89 -16.11 -24.25
C LYS A 100 -21.13 -17.16 -25.33
N GLU A 101 -20.09 -17.54 -26.06
CA GLU A 101 -20.18 -18.58 -27.09
C GLU A 101 -20.51 -19.96 -26.49
N GLU A 102 -19.82 -20.35 -25.42
CA GLU A 102 -20.07 -21.62 -24.73
C GLU A 102 -21.48 -21.66 -24.13
N ASN A 103 -21.93 -20.59 -23.49
CA ASN A 103 -23.26 -20.49 -22.91
C ASN A 103 -24.35 -20.60 -24.01
N ALA A 104 -24.15 -19.98 -25.17
CA ALA A 104 -25.04 -20.15 -26.32
C ALA A 104 -25.11 -21.60 -26.81
N LYS A 105 -23.97 -22.29 -26.93
CA LYS A 105 -23.91 -23.72 -27.30
C LYS A 105 -24.62 -24.60 -26.28
N LEU A 106 -24.44 -24.34 -24.99
CA LEU A 106 -25.11 -25.09 -23.92
C LEU A 106 -26.63 -24.87 -23.95
N ARG A 107 -27.09 -23.64 -24.14
CA ARG A 107 -28.53 -23.33 -24.30
C ARG A 107 -29.14 -24.07 -25.48
N GLN A 108 -28.43 -24.14 -26.61
CA GLN A 108 -28.87 -24.90 -27.77
C GLN A 108 -28.96 -26.41 -27.47
N LYS A 109 -27.99 -26.98 -26.75
CA LYS A 109 -28.03 -28.40 -26.35
C LYS A 109 -29.20 -28.71 -25.42
N VAL A 110 -29.45 -27.85 -24.43
CA VAL A 110 -30.59 -28.03 -23.50
C VAL A 110 -31.92 -27.97 -24.25
N ALA A 111 -32.07 -27.00 -25.16
CA ALA A 111 -33.26 -26.88 -26.00
C ALA A 111 -33.42 -28.04 -27.00
N GLY A 112 -32.31 -28.60 -27.51
CA GLY A 112 -32.32 -29.76 -28.42
C GLY A 112 -32.55 -31.11 -27.73
N THR A 113 -32.43 -31.19 -26.40
CA THR A 113 -32.79 -32.38 -25.62
C THR A 113 -34.22 -32.36 -25.08
N SER A 114 -34.93 -31.24 -25.23
CA SER A 114 -36.32 -31.06 -24.77
C SER A 114 -37.31 -31.11 -25.95
N GLU A 115 -37.20 -32.13 -26.81
CA GLU A 115 -38.24 -32.40 -27.82
C GLU A 115 -39.51 -33.04 -27.24
N ASP A 116 -39.57 -33.27 -25.91
CA ASP A 116 -40.83 -33.47 -25.21
C ASP A 116 -41.07 -32.36 -24.18
N GLU A 117 -42.19 -31.67 -24.40
CA GLU A 117 -42.88 -30.67 -23.55
C GLU A 117 -42.40 -29.21 -23.51
N THR A 118 -43.13 -28.43 -24.31
CA THR A 118 -43.84 -27.17 -23.98
C THR A 118 -43.14 -25.81 -24.18
N PRO A 119 -43.78 -24.89 -24.94
CA PRO A 119 -43.37 -23.50 -25.01
C PRO A 119 -44.01 -22.75 -23.85
N LEU A 120 -43.22 -22.33 -22.85
CA LEU A 120 -43.74 -21.48 -21.78
C LEU A 120 -42.98 -20.15 -21.69
N LEU A 121 -43.66 -19.14 -22.24
CA LEU A 121 -43.75 -17.74 -21.84
C LEU A 121 -42.47 -16.96 -21.53
N GLU A 122 -42.30 -15.89 -22.31
CA GLU A 122 -42.04 -14.56 -21.76
C GLU A 122 -42.86 -14.33 -20.48
N GLN A 123 -42.22 -14.21 -19.33
CA GLN A 123 -42.83 -13.45 -18.25
C GLN A 123 -41.78 -12.79 -17.37
N GLY A 124 -41.62 -11.48 -17.58
CA GLY A 124 -41.21 -10.58 -16.52
C GLY A 124 -42.28 -10.59 -15.43
N ILE A 125 -41.96 -11.22 -14.30
CA ILE A 125 -42.63 -11.09 -13.00
C ILE A 125 -41.50 -11.29 -11.99
N SER A 126 -40.88 -10.25 -11.42
CA SER A 126 -41.44 -9.29 -10.46
C SER A 126 -42.44 -9.94 -9.53
N SER A 127 -41.93 -10.69 -8.55
CA SER A 127 -42.67 -11.10 -7.36
C SER A 127 -41.70 -11.35 -6.21
N GLU A 128 -41.72 -10.48 -5.22
CA GLU A 128 -42.00 -10.95 -3.86
C GLU A 128 -42.61 -9.81 -3.04
N SER A 129 -43.87 -10.00 -2.65
CA SER A 129 -44.59 -9.18 -1.69
C SER A 129 -44.97 -10.08 -0.52
N VAL A 130 -44.56 -9.72 0.70
CA VAL A 130 -45.31 -10.07 1.91
C VAL A 130 -45.37 -8.84 2.82
N THR A 131 -46.58 -8.30 2.86
CA THR A 131 -47.17 -7.29 3.75
C THR A 131 -46.76 -7.45 5.21
N ARG A 132 -46.30 -6.39 5.92
CA ARG A 132 -46.75 -5.96 7.27
C ARG A 132 -46.36 -4.49 7.58
N LEU A 133 -47.38 -3.64 7.68
CA LEU A 133 -47.60 -2.55 8.64
C LEU A 133 -46.49 -1.51 8.88
N SER A 134 -46.79 -0.26 8.52
CA SER A 134 -46.24 0.95 9.13
C SER A 134 -46.38 0.89 10.66
N ASP A 135 -45.28 1.09 11.39
CA ASP A 135 -45.07 2.23 12.31
C ASP A 135 -43.85 1.98 13.20
N GLN A 136 -43.17 3.09 13.52
CA GLN A 136 -42.28 3.27 14.67
C GLN A 136 -40.79 2.91 14.54
N ALA A 137 -40.00 3.99 14.45
CA ALA A 137 -38.71 4.24 15.08
C ALA A 137 -37.74 3.08 15.37
N GLY A 138 -36.55 3.19 14.78
CA GLY A 138 -35.30 2.81 15.43
C GLY A 138 -35.00 1.32 15.46
N SER A 139 -34.22 0.84 14.49
CA SER A 139 -33.02 0.01 14.68
C SER A 139 -32.62 -0.64 13.34
N CYS A 140 -31.35 -0.47 12.97
CA CYS A 140 -30.73 -1.14 11.84
C CYS A 140 -30.21 -2.51 12.31
N PRO A 141 -30.57 -3.64 11.69
CA PRO A 141 -29.94 -4.92 12.00
C PRO A 141 -28.58 -5.01 11.33
N GLN A 142 -27.59 -5.35 12.16
CA GLN A 142 -26.20 -5.60 11.85
C GLN A 142 -26.03 -6.75 10.86
N ASP A 143 -25.12 -6.58 9.90
CA ASP A 143 -24.21 -7.63 9.45
C ASP A 143 -23.07 -7.00 8.64
N LEU A 144 -22.12 -6.37 9.36
CA LEU A 144 -20.79 -6.11 8.82
C LEU A 144 -19.75 -6.64 9.81
N ASN A 145 -19.37 -7.88 9.51
CA ASN A 145 -18.03 -8.44 9.61
C ASN A 145 -17.04 -7.69 10.53
N ASN A 146 -16.95 -8.21 11.73
CA ASN A 146 -15.81 -8.26 12.63
C ASN A 146 -14.44 -8.10 11.93
N SER A 147 -13.85 -6.91 12.01
CA SER A 147 -12.42 -6.67 12.30
C SER A 147 -12.14 -5.18 12.17
N ASP A 148 -12.29 -4.44 13.26
CA ASP A 148 -11.51 -3.22 13.44
C ASP A 148 -11.38 -2.93 14.94
N THR A 149 -10.21 -3.25 15.48
CA THR A 149 -9.74 -2.69 16.75
C THR A 149 -9.43 -1.21 16.55
N PHE A 150 -10.44 -0.36 16.58
CA PHE A 150 -10.25 1.08 16.71
C PHE A 150 -10.15 1.46 18.19
N LEU A 151 -8.93 1.72 18.66
CA LEU A 151 -8.69 2.45 19.90
C LEU A 151 -8.91 3.94 19.62
N GLN A 152 -10.10 4.45 19.93
CA GLN A 152 -10.37 5.88 19.92
C GLN A 152 -9.87 6.49 21.24
N LEU A 153 -8.63 6.98 21.24
CA LEU A 153 -8.12 7.81 22.34
C LEU A 153 -8.87 9.15 22.31
N GLY A 154 -9.73 9.36 23.30
CA GLY A 154 -10.42 10.63 23.51
C GLY A 154 -9.43 11.78 23.71
N LEU A 155 -9.76 12.93 23.11
CA LEU A 155 -9.05 14.19 23.33
C LEU A 155 -9.05 14.58 24.81
N PRO A 156 -8.02 15.30 25.29
CA PRO A 156 -7.92 15.71 26.69
C PRO A 156 -9.07 16.67 27.07
N CYS A 157 -9.74 16.38 28.19
CA CYS A 157 -10.67 17.34 28.80
C CYS A 157 -9.88 18.55 29.36
N PRO A 158 -10.37 19.78 29.16
CA PRO A 158 -9.79 20.97 29.75
C PRO A 158 -10.27 21.14 31.21
N ASN A 159 -9.33 21.35 32.12
CA ASN A 159 -9.28 22.39 33.17
C ASN A 159 -8.06 22.18 34.06
#